data_AF-A0A023UKB7-F1
#
_entry.id   AF-A0A023UKB7-F1
#
_cell.length_a   1.000
_cell.length_b   1.000
_cell.length_c   1.000
_cell.angle_alpha   90.00
_cell.angle_beta   90.00
_cell.angle_gamma   90.00
#
_symmetry.space_group_name_H-M   'P 1'
#
loop_
_entity.id
_entity.type
_entity.pdbx_description
1 polymer ?
#
loop_
_entity_poly.entity_id
_entity_poly.type
_entity_poly.pdbx_seq_one_letter_code
_entity_poly.pdbx_strand_id
1 'polypeptide(L)' 'VRTSHYPNDPVFYDLCDECGLCVVCESNLETHALMGALTNHPEWSESMLERGRRMVMTHKNHPSIIIW' A
#
# COMPACT_ATOMS: atom_id res chain seq x y z
N VAL A 1 0.26 -13.15 1.00
CA VAL A 1 -0.51 -12.52 -0.09
C VAL A 1 0.02 -11.11 -0.31
N ARG A 2 0.26 -10.72 -1.56
CA ARG A 2 0.68 -9.35 -1.90
C ARG A 2 -0.51 -8.62 -2.50
N THR A 3 -0.78 -7.41 -2.02
CA THR A 3 -1.86 -6.55 -2.49
C THR A 3 -1.43 -5.78 -3.75
N SER A 4 -1.15 -6.52 -4.82
CA SER A 4 -0.70 -5.95 -6.09
C SER A 4 -1.85 -5.17 -6.77
N HIS A 5 -1.77 -3.85 -6.96
CA HIS A 5 -0.69 -2.89 -6.62
C HIS A 5 -1.26 -1.69 -5.86
N TYR A 6 -2.09 -1.98 -4.85
CA TYR A 6 -2.83 -1.00 -4.06
C TYR A 6 -3.40 -1.64 -2.78
N PRO A 7 -3.75 -0.84 -1.75
CA PRO A 7 -4.45 -1.36 -0.58
C PRO A 7 -5.80 -1.95 -0.99
N ASN A 8 -6.14 -3.10 -0.41
CA ASN A 8 -7.39 -3.81 -0.67
C ASN A 8 -8.55 -3.29 0.18
N ASP A 9 -9.74 -3.85 -0.04
CA ASP A 9 -10.90 -3.64 0.83
C ASP A 9 -10.55 -3.98 2.31
N PRO A 10 -11.01 -3.20 3.32
CA PRO A 10 -10.73 -3.48 4.73
C PRO A 10 -11.05 -4.92 5.16
N VAL A 11 -12.14 -5.51 4.64
CA VAL A 11 -12.57 -6.88 4.98
C VAL A 11 -11.51 -7.91 4.58
N PHE A 12 -10.72 -7.65 3.54
CA PHE A 12 -9.62 -8.53 3.14
C PHE A 12 -8.59 -8.70 4.25
N TYR A 13 -8.26 -7.62 4.96
CA TYR A 13 -7.26 -7.66 6.04
C TYR A 13 -7.82 -8.35 7.28
N ASP A 14 -9.09 -8.09 7.63
CA ASP A 14 -9.79 -8.81 8.70
C ASP A 14 -9.77 -10.32 8.47
N LEU A 15 -10.08 -10.75 7.24
CA LEU A 15 -10.03 -12.16 6.87
C LEU A 15 -8.61 -12.74 6.91
N CYS A 16 -7.60 -11.98 6.50
CA CYS A 16 -6.21 -12.43 6.58
C CYS A 16 -5.73 -12.60 8.03
N ASP A 17 -6.18 -11.73 8.93
CA ASP A 17 -5.92 -11.84 10.37
C ASP A 17 -6.54 -13.13 10.94
N GLU A 18 -7.81 -13.41 10.61
CA GLU A 18 -8.53 -14.60 11.08
C GLU A 18 -8.00 -15.91 10.47
N CYS A 19 -7.66 -15.90 9.18
CA CYS A 19 -7.24 -17.08 8.44
C CYS A 19 -5.73 -17.38 8.61
N GLY A 20 -4.95 -16.45 9.18
CA GLY A 20 -3.51 -16.64 9.38
C GLY A 20 -2.69 -16.55 8.08
N LEU A 21 -2.91 -15.49 7.28
CA LEU A 21 -2.14 -15.24 6.05
C LEU A 21 -1.18 -14.07 6.24
N CYS A 22 0.10 -14.26 5.91
CA CYS A 22 1.06 -13.16 5.86
C CYS A 22 0.79 -12.23 4.67
N VAL A 23 0.68 -10.92 4.89
CA VAL A 23 0.30 -9.92 3.87
C VAL A 23 1.44 -8.93 3.62
N VAL A 24 1.64 -8.59 2.34
CA VAL A 24 2.39 -7.41 1.87
C VAL A 24 1.36 -6.36 1.44
N CYS A 25 1.30 -5.26 2.17
CA CYS A 25 0.34 -4.18 1.93
C CYS A 25 0.98 -3.05 1.11
N GLU A 26 0.65 -2.97 -0.17
CA GLU A 26 1.36 -2.13 -1.14
C GLU A 26 0.59 -0.83 -1.43
N SER A 27 1.30 0.30 -1.41
CA SER A 27 0.69 1.59 -1.67
C SER A 27 0.21 1.68 -3.12
N ASN A 28 -0.93 2.34 -3.36
CA ASN A 28 -1.43 2.61 -4.70
C ASN A 28 -0.57 3.66 -5.41
N LEU A 29 0.61 3.27 -5.89
CA LEU A 29 1.57 4.16 -6.53
C LEU A 29 2.30 3.45 -7.67
N GLU A 30 1.70 3.48 -8.85
CA GLU A 30 2.33 2.98 -10.07
C GLU A 30 2.29 4.07 -11.16
N THR A 31 3.46 4.35 -11.74
CA THR A 31 3.62 5.35 -12.82
C THR A 31 4.38 4.75 -14.01
N HIS A 32 4.17 3.45 -14.25
CA HIS A 32 4.91 2.62 -15.20
C HIS A 32 5.12 3.32 -16.56
N ALA A 33 4.04 3.77 -17.18
CA ALA A 33 4.07 4.38 -18.52
C ALA A 33 4.90 5.67 -18.60
N LEU A 34 5.16 6.31 -17.46
CA LEU A 34 5.86 7.60 -17.38
C LEU A 34 7.35 7.45 -17.09
N MET A 35 7.86 6.23 -16.87
CA MET A 35 9.29 5.92 -16.77
C MET A 35 10.07 6.86 -15.82
N GLY A 36 9.45 7.25 -14.71
CA GLY A 36 10.05 8.11 -13.69
C GLY A 36 9.85 9.62 -13.89
N ALA A 37 9.12 10.05 -14.92
CA ALA A 37 8.79 11.46 -15.15
C ALA A 37 7.93 12.08 -14.03
N LEU A 38 7.33 11.28 -13.14
CA LEU A 38 6.70 11.79 -11.92
C LEU A 38 7.56 11.53 -10.68
N THR A 39 8.15 10.34 -10.54
CA THR A 39 8.86 9.94 -9.31
C THR A 39 10.18 10.68 -9.10
N ASN A 40 10.79 11.21 -10.17
CA ASN A 40 12.02 12.00 -10.11
C ASN A 40 11.77 13.51 -9.95
N HIS A 41 10.50 13.91 -9.78
CA HIS A 41 10.05 15.28 -9.82
C HIS A 41 9.46 15.69 -8.44
N PRO A 42 10.15 16.55 -7.68
CA PRO A 42 9.79 16.86 -6.30
C PRO A 42 8.37 17.39 -6.09
N GLU A 43 7.79 18.04 -7.11
CA GLU A 43 6.41 18.55 -7.07
C GLU A 43 5.36 17.45 -6.84
N TRP A 44 5.68 16.19 -7.16
CA TRP A 44 4.80 15.05 -6.93
C TRP A 44 5.01 14.38 -5.57
N SER A 45 6.07 14.74 -4.83
CA SER A 45 6.49 14.03 -3.60
C SER A 45 5.36 13.92 -2.56
N GLU A 46 4.65 15.02 -2.31
CA GLU A 46 3.58 15.00 -1.29
C GLU A 46 2.42 14.09 -1.70
N SER A 47 2.04 14.09 -2.98
CA SER A 47 0.97 13.21 -3.48
C SER A 47 1.34 11.73 -3.39
N MET A 48 2.62 11.39 -3.58
CA MET A 48 3.12 10.02 -3.44
C MET A 48 3.21 9.62 -1.97
N LEU A 49 3.69 10.52 -1.13
CA LEU A 49 3.84 10.31 0.31
C LEU A 49 2.49 10.19 1.02
N GLU A 50 1.48 10.95 0.59
CA GLU A 50 0.12 10.85 1.12
C GLU A 50 -0.45 9.43 0.92
N ARG A 51 -0.23 8.82 -0.25
CA ARG A 51 -0.69 7.46 -0.57
C ARG A 51 -0.07 6.43 0.37
N GLY A 52 1.23 6.52 0.63
CA GLY A 52 1.92 5.66 1.60
C GLY A 52 1.46 5.91 3.04
N ARG A 53 1.38 7.17 3.47
CA ARG A 53 0.94 7.56 4.82
C ARG A 53 -0.48 7.07 5.11
N ARG A 54 -1.43 7.28 4.19
CA ARG A 54 -2.82 6.86 4.38
C ARG A 54 -2.94 5.34 4.50
N MET A 55 -2.26 4.59 3.64
CA MET A 55 -2.22 3.12 3.73
C MET A 55 -1.75 2.65 5.11
N VAL A 56 -0.59 3.14 5.57
CA VAL A 56 -0.04 2.72 6.87
C VAL A 56 -0.96 3.14 8.01
N MET A 57 -1.43 4.38 8.01
CA MET A 57 -2.27 4.88 9.11
C MET A 57 -3.60 4.15 9.23
N THR A 58 -4.18 3.72 8.12
CA THR A 58 -5.42 2.92 8.10
C THR A 58 -5.17 1.48 8.57
N HIS A 59 -4.09 0.84 8.13
CA HIS A 59 -3.94 -0.61 8.27
C HIS A 59 -2.89 -1.10 9.28
N LYS A 60 -2.12 -0.21 9.92
CA LYS A 60 -1.00 -0.56 10.83
C LYS A 60 -1.31 -1.50 11.98
N ASN A 61 -2.59 -1.70 12.32
CA ASN A 61 -3.02 -2.55 13.41
C ASN A 61 -3.39 -3.98 12.98
N HIS A 62 -3.36 -4.29 11.68
CA HIS A 62 -3.60 -5.66 11.20
C HIS A 62 -2.34 -6.54 11.39
N PRO A 63 -2.38 -7.56 12.27
CA PRO A 63 -1.23 -8.44 12.50
C PRO A 63 -0.82 -9.26 11.28
N SER A 64 -1.74 -9.50 10.33
CA SER A 64 -1.41 -10.19 9.07
C SER A 64 -0.42 -9.40 8.21
N ILE A 65 -0.36 -8.07 8.33
CA ILE A 65 0.55 -7.24 7.52
C ILE A 65 1.94 -7.28 8.12
N ILE A 66 2.86 -7.93 7.40
CA ILE A 66 4.24 -8.12 7.82
C ILE A 66 5.23 -7.26 7.03
N ILE A 67 4.82 -6.72 5.89
CA ILE A 67 5.62 -5.85 5.01
C ILE A 67 4.70 -4.77 4.42
N TRP A 68 5.22 -3.56 4.32
CA TRP A 68 4.65 -2.43 3.57
C TRP A 68 5.41 -2.24 2.27
#